data_AF-A0A1M6TYG0-F1
#
_entry.id   AF-A0A1M6TYG0-F1
#
_cell.length_a   1.000
_cell.length_b   1.000
_cell.length_c   1.000
_cell.angle_alpha   90.00
_cell.angle_beta   90.00
_cell.angle_gamma   90.00
#
_symmetry.space_group_name_H-M   'P 1'
#
loop_
_entity.id
_entity.type
_entity.pdbx_description
1 polymer ?
#
loop_
_entity_poly.entity_id
_entity_poly.type
_entity_poly.pdbx_seq_one_letter_code
_entity_poly.pdbx_strand_id
1 'polypeptide(L)' 'MSETLLWDGLTKFERRALIKLFGGGSLRFDHPEVVQALRARGLVDEHDALAMPGLLVLTLAIRRQQAEARTRIGMAA' A
#
# COMPACT_ATOMS: atom_id res chain seq x y z
N MET A 1 -2.28 -9.97 -12.50
CA MET A 1 -1.26 -9.85 -11.44
C MET A 1 -2.01 -9.84 -10.12
N SER A 2 -1.70 -10.70 -9.16
CA SER A 2 -2.43 -10.66 -7.88
C SER A 2 -2.07 -9.40 -7.11
N GLU A 3 -3.03 -8.87 -6.37
CA GLU A 3 -2.92 -7.63 -5.59
C GLU A 3 -1.82 -7.74 -4.53
N THR A 4 -1.56 -8.95 -4.03
CA THR A 4 -0.45 -9.25 -3.12
C THR A 4 0.91 -9.17 -3.80
N LEU A 5 1.05 -9.64 -5.06
CA LEU A 5 2.27 -9.45 -5.84
C LEU A 5 2.51 -7.97 -6.17
N LEU A 6 1.42 -7.21 -6.36
CA LEU A 6 1.52 -5.77 -6.58
C LEU A 6 2.06 -5.05 -5.33
N TRP A 7 1.58 -5.39 -4.13
CA TRP A 7 2.14 -4.86 -2.87
C TRP A 7 3.63 -5.21 -2.68
N ASP A 8 3.99 -6.47 -2.94
CA ASP A 8 5.36 -6.95 -2.78
C ASP A 8 6.32 -6.29 -3.80
N GLY A 9 5.81 -5.88 -4.96
CA GLY A 9 6.57 -5.12 -5.98
C GLY A 9 6.74 -3.62 -5.69
N LEU A 10 6.09 -3.07 -4.66
CA LEU A 10 6.26 -1.67 -4.27
C LEU A 10 7.54 -1.44 -3.48
N THR A 11 8.20 -0.32 -3.74
CA THR A 11 9.32 0.19 -2.93
C THR A 11 8.84 0.60 -1.53
N LYS A 12 9.80 0.78 -0.61
CA LYS A 12 9.52 1.28 0.74
C LYS A 12 8.79 2.64 0.73
N PHE A 13 9.16 3.53 -0.19
CA PHE A 13 8.55 4.86 -0.31
C PHE A 13 7.12 4.79 -0.84
N GLU A 14 6.89 3.97 -1.87
CA GLU A 14 5.56 3.72 -2.44
C GLU A 14 4.60 3.10 -1.41
N ARG A 15 5.05 2.10 -0.64
CA ARG A 15 4.24 1.50 0.45
C ARG A 15 3.90 2.53 1.53
N ARG A 16 4.88 3.36 1.93
CA ARG A 16 4.66 4.42 2.93
C ARG A 16 3.68 5.48 2.44
N ALA A 17 3.74 5.85 1.16
CA ALA A 17 2.80 6.77 0.54
C ALA A 17 1.36 6.24 0.56
N LEU A 18 1.15 4.95 0.22
CA LEU A 18 -0.18 4.33 0.30
C LEU A 18 -0.70 4.24 1.73
N ILE A 19 0.13 3.82 2.69
CA ILE A 19 -0.25 3.80 4.11
C ILE A 19 -0.65 5.19 4.60
N LYS A 20 0.11 6.21 4.20
CA LYS A 20 -0.19 7.60 4.56
C LYS A 20 -1.51 8.08 3.97
N LEU A 21 -1.78 7.81 2.69
CA LEU A 21 -3.05 8.15 2.05
C LEU A 21 -4.23 7.45 2.72
N PHE A 22 -4.09 6.17 3.07
CA PHE A 22 -5.11 5.43 3.80
C PHE A 22 -5.40 6.04 5.19
N GLY A 23 -4.38 6.59 5.85
CA GLY A 23 -4.54 7.33 7.10
C GLY A 23 -5.09 8.76 6.95
N GLY A 24 -5.55 9.15 5.75
CA GLY A 24 -6.06 10.50 5.47
C GLY A 24 -4.98 11.56 5.25
N GLY A 25 -3.71 11.16 5.09
CA GLY A 25 -2.61 12.07 4.76
C GLY A 25 -2.61 12.49 3.28
N SER A 26 -1.64 13.33 2.91
CA SER A 26 -1.47 13.85 1.54
C SER A 26 -0.09 13.51 0.97
N LEU A 27 0.00 13.42 -0.36
CA LEU A 27 1.24 13.23 -1.12
C LEU A 27 1.96 14.53 -1.52
N ARG A 28 1.47 15.69 -1.06
CA ARG A 28 1.97 17.02 -1.46
C ARG A 28 3.49 17.21 -1.35
N PHE A 29 4.14 16.50 -0.43
CA PHE A 29 5.59 16.63 -0.17
C PHE A 29 6.39 15.37 -0.55
N ASP A 30 5.77 14.42 -1.24
CA ASP A 30 6.45 13.20 -1.67
C ASP A 30 7.18 13.43 -2.96
N HIS A 31 8.17 12.59 -3.22
CA HIS A 31 8.90 12.64 -4.48
C HIS A 31 7.93 12.41 -5.65
N PRO A 32 7.92 13.30 -6.66
CA PRO A 32 7.02 13.18 -7.81
C PRO A 32 7.11 11.82 -8.51
N GLU A 33 8.30 11.22 -8.54
CA GLU A 33 8.55 9.89 -9.10
C GLU A 33 7.75 8.80 -8.39
N VAL A 34 7.62 8.87 -7.05
CA VAL A 34 6.82 7.92 -6.26
C VAL A 34 5.34 8.07 -6.61
N VAL A 35 4.85 9.30 -6.71
CA VAL A 35 3.45 9.59 -7.03
C VAL A 35 3.11 9.12 -8.45
N GLN A 36 3.98 9.43 -9.42
CA GLN A 36 3.83 8.97 -10.81
C GLN A 36 3.85 7.45 -10.91
N ALA A 37 4.75 6.77 -10.19
CA ALA A 37 4.84 5.33 -10.23
C ALA A 37 3.61 4.65 -9.58
N LEU A 38 3.03 5.24 -8.53
CA LEU A 38 1.76 4.77 -7.95
C LEU A 38 0.58 5.00 -8.90
N ARG A 39 0.52 6.16 -9.57
CA ARG A 39 -0.51 6.48 -10.56
C ARG A 39 -0.43 5.59 -11.80
N ALA A 40 0.77 5.33 -12.31
CA ALA A 40 1.00 4.42 -13.45
C ALA A 40 0.52 2.99 -13.15
N ARG A 41 0.50 2.60 -11.87
CA ARG A 41 -0.04 1.30 -11.41
C ARG A 41 -1.52 1.34 -11.02
N GLY A 42 -2.19 2.49 -11.17
CA GLY A 42 -3.61 2.68 -10.83
C GLY A 42 -3.91 2.66 -9.32
N LEU A 43 -2.90 2.86 -8.48
CA LEU A 43 -3.06 2.82 -7.02
C LEU A 43 -3.45 4.18 -6.43
N VAL A 44 -3.12 5.24 -7.17
CA VAL A 44 -3.46 6.64 -6.88
C VAL A 44 -4.13 7.21 -8.13
N ASP A 45 -5.12 8.06 -7.94
CA ASP A 45 -5.86 8.70 -9.04
C ASP A 45 -5.15 9.97 -9.56
N GLU A 46 -5.82 10.69 -10.46
CA GLU A 46 -5.32 11.94 -11.04
C GLU A 46 -5.27 13.11 -10.03
N HIS A 47 -5.97 12.99 -8.91
CA HIS A 47 -6.06 14.00 -7.83
C HIS A 47 -5.14 13.68 -6.65
N ASP A 48 -4.20 12.75 -6.81
CA ASP A 48 -3.30 12.27 -5.74
C ASP A 48 -4.04 11.61 -4.56
N ALA A 49 -5.26 11.11 -4.80
CA ALA A 49 -6.03 10.38 -3.82
C ALA A 49 -5.89 8.86 -3.99
N LEU A 50 -6.14 8.12 -2.90
CA LEU A 50 -6.11 6.66 -2.91
C LEU A 50 -7.23 6.11 -3.80
N ALA A 51 -6.86 5.42 -4.87
CA ALA A 51 -7.82 4.77 -5.75
C ALA A 51 -8.28 3.41 -5.19
N MET A 52 -9.41 2.89 -5.70
CA MET A 52 -9.93 1.58 -5.27
C MET A 52 -8.91 0.42 -5.40
N PRO A 53 -8.12 0.31 -6.48
CA PRO A 53 -7.06 -0.70 -6.54
C PRO A 53 -6.00 -0.53 -5.44
N GLY A 54 -5.62 0.71 -5.13
CA GLY A 54 -4.72 1.03 -4.03
C GLY A 54 -5.26 0.59 -2.67
N LEU A 55 -6.54 0.84 -2.42
CA LEU A 55 -7.23 0.41 -1.21
C LEU A 55 -7.28 -1.12 -1.08
N LEU A 56 -7.60 -1.83 -2.17
CA LEU A 56 -7.64 -3.29 -2.18
C LEU A 56 -6.25 -3.90 -1.90
N VAL A 57 -5.22 -3.43 -2.60
CA VAL A 57 -3.83 -3.86 -2.43
C VAL A 57 -3.37 -3.69 -0.98
N LEU A 58 -3.62 -2.52 -0.39
CA LEU A 58 -3.25 -2.23 0.98
C LEU A 58 -4.04 -3.10 1.98
N THR A 59 -5.35 -3.28 1.76
CA THR A 59 -6.20 -4.09 2.64
C THR A 59 -5.74 -5.55 2.67
N LEU A 60 -5.42 -6.12 1.52
CA LEU A 60 -4.92 -7.50 1.41
C LEU A 60 -3.54 -7.65 2.06
N ALA A 61 -2.66 -6.66 1.89
CA ALA A 61 -1.36 -6.65 2.56
C ALA A 61 -1.49 -6.62 4.09
N ILE A 62 -2.38 -5.77 4.63
CA ILE A 62 -2.66 -5.69 6.07
C ILE A 62 -3.20 -7.03 6.58
N ARG A 63 -4.17 -7.63 5.88
CA ARG A 63 -4.74 -8.94 6.28
C ARG A 63 -3.69 -10.04 6.31
N ARG A 64 -2.80 -10.08 5.31
CA ARG A 64 -1.67 -11.02 5.28
C ARG A 64 -0.75 -10.80 6.48
N GLN A 65 -0.35 -9.57 6.76
CA GLN A 65 0.52 -9.25 7.90
C GLN A 65 -0.13 -9.64 9.23
N GLN A 66 -1.43 -9.41 9.39
CA GLN A 66 -2.19 -9.83 10.59
C GLN A 66 -2.23 -11.35 10.75
N ALA A 67 -2.45 -12.09 9.67
CA ALA A 67 -2.42 -13.55 9.69
C ALA A 67 -1.03 -14.07 10.12
N GLU A 68 0.04 -13.54 9.52
CA GLU A 68 1.42 -13.89 9.86
C GLU A 68 1.79 -13.53 11.32
N ALA A 69 1.27 -12.40 11.83
CA ALA A 69 1.48 -12.00 13.22
C ALA A 69 0.76 -12.96 14.19
N ARG A 70 -0.49 -13.36 13.89
CA ARG A 70 -1.25 -14.33 14.70
C ARG A 70 -0.56 -15.68 14.76
N THR A 71 -0.06 -16.18 13.63
CA THR A 71 0.69 -17.45 13.60
C THR A 71 1.95 -17.37 14.47
N ARG A 72 2.71 -16.26 14.40
CA ARG A 72 3.91 -16.08 15.23
C ARG A 72 3.61 -16.03 16.72
N ILE A 73 2.52 -15.35 17.12
CA ILE A 73 2.10 -15.31 18.53
C ILE A 73 1.65 -16.70 19.00
N GLY A 74 0.89 -17.43 18.17
CA GLY A 74 0.45 -18.79 18.49
C GLY A 74 1.57 -19.83 18.57
N MET A 75 2.75 -19.57 17.96
CA MET A 75 3.93 -20.42 18.08
C MET A 75 4.83 -20.05 19.27
N ALA A 76 4.61 -18.88 19.89
CA ALA A 76 5.37 -18.40 21.05
C ALA A 76 4.67 -18.67 22.38
N ALA A 77 3.49 -19.31 22.36
CA ALA A 77 2.69 -19.73 23.51
C ALA A 77 2.77 -21.25 23.69
#